data_AF-A0A941MYV9-F1
#
_entry.id   AF-A0A941MYV9-F1
#
_cell.length_a   1.000
_cell.length_b   1.000
_cell.length_c   1.000
_cell.angle_alpha   90.00
_cell.angle_beta   90.00
_cell.angle_gamma   90.00
#
_symmetry.space_group_name_H-M   'P 1'
#
loop_
_entity.id
_entity.type
_entity.pdbx_description
1 polymer ?
#
loop_
_entity_poly.entity_id
_entity_poly.type
_entity_poly.pdbx_seq_one_letter_code
_entity_poly.pdbx_strand_id
1 'polypeptide(L)' 'MQFLDEVRRSGGKASVSDLVVAETYFALQFHYGISKHDALAALTAIFSMGEVSPVDTAGLVMKEPRAT' A
#
# COMPACT_ATOMS: atom_id res chain seq x y z
N MET A 1 -4.51 10.96 -10.84
CA MET A 1 -5.54 10.13 -10.17
C MET A 1 -6.65 11.06 -9.72
N GLN A 2 -7.70 11.23 -10.52
CA GLN A 2 -8.68 12.31 -10.29
C GLN A 2 -9.33 12.27 -8.90
N PHE A 3 -9.68 11.07 -8.42
CA PHE A 3 -10.29 10.87 -7.10
C PHE A 3 -9.37 11.24 -5.92
N LEU A 4 -8.13 10.75 -5.89
CA LEU A 4 -7.20 11.04 -4.79
C LEU A 4 -6.86 12.53 -4.71
N ASP A 5 -6.75 13.19 -5.88
CA ASP A 5 -6.55 14.63 -5.96
C ASP A 5 -7.75 15.42 -5.43
N GLU A 6 -8.98 14.94 -5.63
CA GLU A 6 -10.21 15.54 -5.09
C GLU A 6 -10.30 15.36 -3.57
N VAL A 7 -10.02 14.15 -3.06
CA VAL A 7 -9.95 13.87 -1.63
C VAL A 7 -8.93 14.80 -0.95
N ARG A 8 -7.73 14.92 -1.52
CA ARG A 8 -6.69 15.82 -1.00
C ARG A 8 -7.12 17.29 -1.04
N ARG A 9 -7.71 17.75 -2.15
CA ARG A 9 -8.20 19.14 -2.29
C ARG A 9 -9.30 19.48 -1.29
N SER A 10 -10.10 18.50 -0.87
CA SER A 10 -11.11 18.66 0.18
C SER A 10 -10.55 18.64 1.61
N GLY A 11 -9.23 18.46 1.80
CA GLY A 11 -8.60 18.29 3.10
C GLY A 11 -8.74 16.88 3.68
N GLY A 12 -9.33 15.95 2.93
CA GLY A 12 -9.45 14.55 3.29
C GLY A 12 -8.15 13.77 3.14
N LYS A 13 -8.12 12.57 3.72
CA LYS A 13 -7.04 11.60 3.57
C LYS A 13 -7.60 10.27 3.08
N ALA A 14 -7.05 9.75 2.00
CA ALA A 14 -7.39 8.41 1.55
C ALA A 14 -6.72 7.37 2.47
N SER A 15 -7.50 6.37 2.89
CA SER A 15 -7.04 5.29 3.74
C SER A 15 -7.43 3.93 3.15
N VAL A 16 -6.61 2.92 3.44
CA VAL A 16 -6.85 1.52 3.03
C VAL A 16 -6.70 0.59 4.23
N SER A 17 -7.60 -0.40 4.31
CA SER A 17 -7.58 -1.44 5.35
C SER A 17 -6.60 -2.56 5.02
N ASP A 18 -6.28 -3.38 6.02
CA ASP A 18 -5.40 -4.55 5.87
C ASP A 18 -5.85 -5.51 4.75
N LEU A 19 -7.16 -5.64 4.53
CA LEU A 19 -7.70 -6.50 3.47
C LEU A 19 -7.26 -6.03 2.09
N VAL A 20 -7.39 -4.73 1.79
CA VAL A 20 -7.02 -4.17 0.49
C VAL A 20 -5.51 -4.29 0.26
N VAL A 21 -4.71 -4.09 1.31
CA VAL A 21 -3.25 -4.24 1.24
C VAL A 21 -2.88 -5.70 0.94
N ALA A 22 -3.49 -6.66 1.64
CA ALA A 22 -3.26 -8.08 1.43
C ALA A 22 -3.67 -8.55 0.03
N GLU A 23 -4.85 -8.13 -0.45
CA GLU A 23 -5.31 -8.46 -1.80
C GLU A 23 -4.39 -7.89 -2.87
N THR A 24 -3.92 -6.65 -2.70
CA THR A 24 -2.96 -6.04 -3.63
C THR A 24 -1.65 -6.82 -3.65
N TYR A 25 -1.13 -7.21 -2.48
CA TYR A 25 0.07 -8.04 -2.35
C TYR A 25 -0.07 -9.39 -3.07
N PHE A 26 -1.20 -10.07 -2.89
CA PHE A 26 -1.44 -11.36 -3.54
C PHE A 26 -1.68 -11.20 -5.04
N ALA A 27 -2.38 -10.16 -5.47
CA ALA A 27 -2.60 -9.89 -6.88
C ALA A 27 -1.29 -9.62 -7.63
N LEU A 28 -0.39 -8.80 -7.05
CA LEU A 28 0.93 -8.52 -7.62
C LEU A 28 1.72 -9.81 -7.89
N GLN A 29 1.70 -10.76 -6.96
CA GLN A 29 2.43 -12.02 -7.15
C GLN A 29 1.69 -12.99 -8.07
N PHE A 30 0.40 -13.24 -7.81
CA PHE A 30 -0.33 -14.31 -8.48
C PHE A 30 -0.80 -13.94 -9.88
N HIS A 31 -1.28 -12.71 -10.07
CA HIS A 31 -1.80 -12.26 -11.36
C HIS A 31 -0.74 -11.55 -12.22
N TYR A 32 0.23 -10.90 -11.58
CA TYR A 32 1.25 -10.12 -12.30
C TYR A 32 2.67 -10.70 -12.22
N GLY A 33 2.88 -11.82 -11.52
CA GLY A 33 4.17 -12.50 -11.46
C GLY A 33 5.27 -11.70 -10.77
N ILE A 34 4.93 -10.65 -10.03
CA ILE A 34 5.88 -9.79 -9.33
C ILE A 34 6.47 -10.56 -8.15
N SER A 35 7.78 -10.44 -7.93
CA SER A 35 8.44 -11.11 -6.80
C SER A 35 7.90 -10.59 -5.47
N LYS A 36 7.96 -11.41 -4.40
CA LYS A 36 7.62 -10.97 -3.03
C LYS A 36 8.38 -9.70 -2.66
N HIS A 37 9.67 -9.63 -3.00
CA HIS A 37 10.53 -8.49 -2.68
C HIS A 37 9.98 -7.21 -3.31
N ASP A 38 9.67 -7.26 -4.61
CA ASP A 38 9.24 -6.10 -5.40
C ASP A 38 7.80 -5.70 -5.09
N ALA A 39 6.91 -6.67 -4.83
CA ALA A 39 5.54 -6.39 -4.43
C ALA A 39 5.50 -5.61 -3.10
N LEU A 40 6.28 -6.05 -2.11
CA LEU A 40 6.39 -5.33 -0.85
C LEU A 40 7.09 -3.98 -1.02
N ALA A 41 8.10 -3.87 -1.88
CA ALA A 41 8.75 -2.58 -2.17
C ALA A 41 7.78 -1.57 -2.80
N ALA A 42 6.95 -2.02 -3.74
CA ALA A 42 5.91 -1.19 -4.35
C ALA A 42 4.86 -0.71 -3.33
N LEU A 43 4.40 -1.60 -2.44
CA LEU A 43 3.48 -1.23 -1.36
C LEU A 43 4.10 -0.21 -0.40
N THR A 44 5.37 -0.41 0.00
CA THR A 44 6.10 0.58 0.82
C THR A 44 6.17 1.92 0.10
N ALA A 45 6.49 1.94 -1.19
CA ALA A 45 6.59 3.16 -1.97
C ALA A 45 5.26 3.93 -2.01
N ILE A 46 4.13 3.25 -2.23
CA ILE A 46 2.79 3.86 -2.22
C ILE A 46 2.50 4.54 -0.88
N PHE A 47 2.81 3.89 0.24
CA PHE A 47 2.59 4.47 1.57
C PHE A 47 3.55 5.62 1.87
N SER A 48 4.80 5.55 1.40
CA SER A 48 5.77 6.63 1.56
C SER A 48 5.44 7.88 0.74
N MET A 49 4.73 7.74 -0.38
CA MET A 49 4.25 8.88 -1.17
C MET A 49 3.12 9.65 -0.47
N GLY A 50 2.47 9.05 0.54
CA GLY A 50 1.45 9.71 1.35
C GLY A 50 0.11 9.95 0.64
N GLU A 51 -0.05 9.47 -0.60
CA GLU A 51 -1.32 9.53 -1.33
C GLU A 51 -2.40 8.66 -0.69
N VAL A 52 -1.98 7.57 -0.04
CA VAL A 52 -2.85 6.64 0.67
C VAL A 52 -2.17 6.20 1.96
N SER A 53 -2.92 6.14 3.07
CA SER A 53 -2.40 5.68 4.36
C SER A 53 -3.01 4.33 4.77
N PRO A 54 -2.20 3.35 5.20
CA PRO A 54 -2.74 2.15 5.83
C PRO A 54 -3.29 2.51 7.21
N VAL A 55 -4.49 2.03 7.56
CA VAL A 55 -5.14 2.37 8.85
C VAL A 55 -5.01 1.29 9.93
N ASP A 56 -4.57 0.08 9.56
CA ASP A 56 -4.51 -1.06 10.45
C ASP A 56 -3.06 -1.64 10.54
N THR A 57 -2.93 -2.94 10.74
CA THR A 57 -1.68 -3.65 11.07
C THR A 57 -0.64 -3.58 9.95
N ALA A 58 -1.08 -3.48 8.69
CA ALA A 58 -0.21 -3.42 7.53
C ALA A 58 0.81 -2.28 7.62
N GLY A 59 0.41 -1.13 8.18
CA GLY A 59 1.33 -0.01 8.38
C GLY A 59 2.50 -0.33 9.32
N LEU A 60 2.31 -1.25 10.26
CA LEU A 60 3.34 -1.74 11.17
C LEU A 60 4.19 -2.82 10.51
N VAL A 61 3.55 -3.83 9.92
CA VAL A 61 4.22 -4.95 9.24
C VAL A 61 5.17 -4.46 8.14
N MET A 62 4.74 -3.46 7.37
CA MET A 62 5.56 -2.92 6.27
C MET A 62 6.79 -2.12 6.72
N LYS A 63 6.87 -1.76 8.01
CA LYS A 63 8.04 -1.10 8.62
C LYS A 63 9.02 -2.08 9.26
N GLU A 64 8.63 -3.34 9.40
CA GLU A 64 9.50 -4.34 10.02
C GLU A 64 10.71 -4.66 9.13
N PRO A 65 11.92 -4.79 9.70
CA PRO A 65 13.09 -5.27 8.97
C PRO A 65 12.81 -6.65 8.40
N ARG A 66 13.04 -6.83 7.09
CA ARG A 66 12.87 -8.14 6.46
C ARG A 66 14.02 -9.04 6.87
N ALA A 67 13.71 -10.25 7.37
CA ALA A 67 14.72 -11.29 7.55
C ALA A 67 15.34 -11.61 6.18
N THR A 68 16.66 -11.44 6.08
CA THR A 68 17.49 -11.77 4.93
C THR A 68 17.59 -13.26 4.70
#